data_AF-A0A925GZ14-F1
#
_entry.id   AF-A0A925GZ14-F1
#
_cell.length_a   1.000
_cell.length_b   1.000
_cell.length_c   1.000
_cell.angle_alpha   90.00
_cell.angle_beta   90.00
_cell.angle_gamma   90.00
#
_symmetry.space_group_name_H-M   'P 1'
#
loop_
_entity.id
_entity.type
_entity.pdbx_description
1 polymer ?
#
loop_
_entity_poly.entity_id
_entity_poly.type
_entity_poly.pdbx_seq_one_letter_code
_entity_poly.pdbx_strand_id
1 'polypeptide(L)'
;MVATHMPFRADEDALANLGTSQNPASPSWQAVHVLAAGCGCSRKIAEHLVARGTLPDLQETVVLVGSDPEMQRRLEQAAIRVRPMTIDDAVNRYRLTTAPWLVFVGTDGSVRYAGGYSAERNVRDGYQDARLWNTLRMGGSAQALPAFGCATGRELQKKVDPLGFKYRTGV
;
A
#
# COMPACT_ATOMS: atom_id res chain seq x y z
N MET A 1 2.85 -2.39 29.07
CA MET A 1 3.38 -1.52 27.99
C MET A 1 2.63 -1.86 26.71
N VAL A 2 1.63 -1.05 26.36
CA VAL A 2 0.91 -1.20 25.08
C VAL A 2 1.76 -0.47 24.05
N ALA A 3 2.38 -1.18 23.12
CA ALA A 3 2.93 -0.54 21.93
C ALA A 3 1.74 0.06 21.19
N THR A 4 1.51 1.36 21.36
CA THR A 4 0.42 2.09 20.74
C THR A 4 0.69 2.15 19.24
N HIS A 5 0.31 1.08 18.53
CA HIS A 5 0.19 1.09 17.08
C HIS A 5 -1.03 1.96 16.74
N MET A 6 -0.84 3.28 16.76
CA MET A 6 -1.85 4.19 16.22
C MET A 6 -2.13 3.77 14.77
N PRO A 7 -3.40 3.57 14.38
CA PRO A 7 -3.73 3.42 12.98
C PRO A 7 -3.29 4.72 12.30
N PHE A 8 -2.28 4.63 11.44
CA PHE A 8 -1.81 5.78 10.69
C PHE A 8 -2.96 6.23 9.78
N ARG A 9 -3.31 7.51 9.83
CA ARG A 9 -4.20 8.13 8.85
C ARG A 9 -3.33 8.59 7.69
N ALA A 10 -3.72 8.22 6.47
CA ALA A 10 -3.10 8.75 5.28
C ALA A 10 -3.71 10.10 4.91
N ASP A 11 -2.91 10.91 4.21
CA ASP A 11 -3.39 12.10 3.52
C ASP A 11 -4.08 11.63 2.23
N GLU A 12 -5.42 11.66 2.21
CA GLU A 12 -6.22 11.11 1.11
C GLU A 12 -5.99 11.85 -0.21
N ASP A 13 -5.71 13.15 -0.16
CA ASP A 13 -5.36 13.95 -1.34
C ASP A 13 -4.00 13.53 -1.89
N ALA A 14 -3.02 13.28 -1.00
CA ALA A 14 -1.74 12.73 -1.42
C ALA A 14 -1.87 11.32 -2.02
N LEU A 15 -2.75 10.48 -1.48
CA LEU A 15 -3.04 9.14 -2.00
C LEU A 15 -3.78 9.15 -3.34
N ALA A 16 -4.73 10.06 -3.54
CA ALA A 16 -5.42 10.25 -4.82
C ALA A 16 -4.42 10.55 -5.95
N ASN A 17 -3.41 11.35 -5.63
CA ASN A 17 -2.31 11.69 -6.55
C ASN A 17 -1.35 10.51 -6.84
N LEU A 18 -1.43 9.40 -6.09
CA LEU A 18 -0.68 8.18 -6.43
C LEU A 18 -1.39 7.37 -7.53
N GLY A 19 -2.72 7.36 -7.52
CA GLY A 19 -3.58 6.62 -8.45
C GLY A 19 -3.92 7.39 -9.72
N THR A 20 -3.16 8.43 -10.05
CA THR A 20 -3.34 9.22 -11.26
C THR A 20 -2.20 8.93 -12.23
N SER A 21 -2.23 7.74 -12.86
CA SER A 21 -1.44 7.49 -14.07
C SER A 21 -2.16 8.07 -15.30
N GLN A 22 -1.86 9.33 -15.61
CA GLN A 22 -1.72 10.07 -16.89
C GLN A 22 -2.50 9.74 -18.18
N ASN A 23 -3.45 8.82 -18.23
CA ASN A 23 -4.29 8.64 -19.43
C ASN A 23 -5.76 9.00 -19.17
N PRO A 24 -6.16 10.27 -19.33
CA PRO A 24 -7.56 10.69 -19.18
C PRO A 24 -8.50 10.07 -20.23
N ALA A 25 -7.98 9.35 -21.23
CA ALA A 25 -8.75 8.76 -22.31
C ALA A 25 -9.49 7.45 -21.94
N SER A 26 -9.30 6.89 -20.75
CA SER A 26 -9.99 5.66 -20.33
C SER A 26 -10.35 5.68 -18.85
N PRO A 27 -11.62 6.00 -18.50
CA PRO A 27 -12.07 5.99 -17.11
C PRO A 27 -12.17 4.54 -16.62
N SER A 28 -11.13 4.06 -15.96
CA SER A 28 -11.08 2.74 -15.33
C SER A 28 -10.80 2.85 -13.84
N TRP A 29 -11.32 1.92 -13.06
CA TRP A 29 -10.95 1.78 -11.65
C TRP A 29 -9.46 1.49 -11.50
N GLN A 30 -8.88 2.00 -10.42
CA GLN A 30 -7.47 1.78 -10.11
C GLN A 30 -7.32 1.31 -8.66
N ALA A 31 -6.40 0.37 -8.45
CA ALA A 31 -5.88 0.08 -7.13
C ALA A 31 -4.41 0.45 -7.04
N VAL A 32 -4.07 1.20 -6.00
CA VAL A 32 -2.70 1.56 -5.67
C VAL A 32 -2.30 0.84 -4.39
N HIS A 33 -1.25 0.05 -4.50
CA HIS A 33 -0.65 -0.66 -3.38
C HIS A 33 0.65 0.06 -3.03
N VAL A 34 0.73 0.72 -1.87
CA VAL A 34 2.00 1.33 -1.42
C VAL A 34 2.74 0.29 -0.59
N LEU A 35 3.89 -0.16 -1.07
CA LEU A 35 4.74 -1.16 -0.43
C LEU A 35 6.12 -0.55 -0.17
N ALA A 36 6.79 -0.98 0.88
CA ALA A 36 8.14 -0.52 1.21
C ALA A 36 9.17 -1.65 1.15
N ALA A 37 10.32 -1.35 0.55
CA ALA A 37 11.48 -2.23 0.52
C ALA A 37 11.93 -2.62 1.93
N GLY A 38 12.38 -3.86 2.11
CA GLY A 38 12.86 -4.37 3.40
C GLY A 38 11.79 -4.52 4.50
N CYS A 39 10.52 -4.19 4.23
CA CYS A 39 9.43 -4.32 5.20
C CYS A 39 8.76 -5.71 5.09
N GLY A 40 8.79 -6.49 6.17
CA GLY A 40 8.16 -7.82 6.22
C GLY A 40 6.64 -7.78 5.97
N CYS A 41 5.93 -6.76 6.47
CA CYS A 41 4.51 -6.57 6.17
C CYS A 41 4.27 -6.31 4.69
N SER A 42 5.08 -5.46 4.06
CA SER A 42 4.98 -5.17 2.62
C SER A 42 5.29 -6.40 1.76
N ARG A 43 6.30 -7.20 2.16
CA ARG A 43 6.63 -8.45 1.49
C ARG A 43 5.47 -9.45 1.51
N LYS A 44 4.81 -9.62 2.65
CA LYS A 44 3.63 -10.49 2.77
C LYS A 44 2.47 -10.03 1.88
N ILE A 45 2.28 -8.71 1.73
CA ILE A 45 1.30 -8.18 0.77
C ILE A 45 1.74 -8.47 -0.66
N ALA A 46 3.01 -8.24 -1.03
CA ALA A 46 3.50 -8.56 -2.36
C ALA A 46 3.31 -10.04 -2.71
N GLU A 47 3.62 -10.95 -1.78
CA GLU A 47 3.40 -12.39 -1.92
C GLU A 47 1.92 -12.72 -2.13
N HIS A 48 1.03 -12.10 -1.36
CA HIS A 48 -0.41 -12.24 -1.54
C HIS A 48 -0.87 -11.75 -2.91
N LEU A 49 -0.44 -10.56 -3.34
CA LEU A 49 -0.83 -10.00 -4.64
C LEU A 49 -0.37 -10.90 -5.79
N VAL A 50 0.86 -11.43 -5.72
CA VAL A 50 1.38 -12.39 -6.71
C VAL A 50 0.55 -13.68 -6.72
N ALA A 51 0.20 -14.23 -5.55
CA ALA A 51 -0.57 -15.47 -5.45
C ALA A 51 -2.02 -15.30 -5.90
N ARG A 52 -2.64 -14.16 -5.59
CA ARG A 52 -4.01 -13.81 -5.96
C ARG A 52 -4.13 -13.50 -7.46
N GLY A 53 -3.09 -12.95 -8.08
CA GLY A 53 -3.12 -12.46 -9.46
C GLY A 53 -3.90 -11.15 -9.58
N THR A 54 -4.10 -10.68 -10.80
CA THR A 54 -4.82 -9.42 -11.06
C THR A 54 -6.33 -9.56 -10.91
N LEU A 55 -7.00 -8.52 -10.41
CA LEU A 55 -8.46 -8.48 -10.35
C LEU A 55 -9.08 -7.98 -11.67
N PRO A 56 -10.27 -8.47 -12.06
CA PRO A 56 -10.95 -8.03 -13.28
C PRO A 56 -11.40 -6.56 -13.14
N ASP A 57 -11.38 -5.85 -14.27
CA ASP A 57 -11.83 -4.46 -14.42
C ASP A 57 -11.11 -3.45 -13.50
N LEU A 58 -9.91 -3.80 -13.04
CA LEU A 58 -9.12 -3.01 -12.11
C LEU A 58 -7.68 -2.86 -12.62
N GLN A 59 -7.22 -1.62 -12.79
CA GLN A 59 -5.81 -1.36 -13.05
C GLN A 59 -5.03 -1.35 -11.73
N GLU A 60 -4.18 -2.35 -11.53
CA GLU A 60 -3.40 -2.50 -10.30
C GLU A 60 -1.98 -2.00 -10.48
N THR A 61 -1.57 -1.09 -9.58
CA THR A 61 -0.21 -0.54 -9.55
C THR A 61 0.36 -0.64 -8.14
N VAL A 62 1.55 -1.20 -8.02
CA VAL A 62 2.34 -1.15 -6.79
C VAL A 62 3.27 0.04 -6.85
N VAL A 63 3.14 0.96 -5.90
CA VAL A 63 4.14 1.99 -5.62
C VAL A 63 5.15 1.39 -4.65
N LEU A 64 6.35 1.08 -5.14
CA LEU A 64 7.42 0.50 -4.34
C LEU A 64 8.34 1.59 -3.81
N VAL A 65 8.25 1.87 -2.51
CA VAL A 65 9.07 2.85 -1.80
C VAL A 65 10.41 2.23 -1.42
N GLY A 66 11.51 2.81 -1.90
CA GLY A 66 12.86 2.26 -1.76
C GLY A 66 13.22 1.28 -2.88
N SER A 67 14.28 0.50 -2.68
CA SER A 67 14.80 -0.46 -3.67
C SER A 67 14.66 -1.90 -3.18
N ASP A 68 13.88 -2.70 -3.90
CA ASP A 68 13.75 -4.15 -3.69
C ASP A 68 13.56 -4.83 -5.06
N PRO A 69 14.68 -5.11 -5.78
CA PRO A 69 14.61 -5.64 -7.15
C PRO A 69 13.93 -7.01 -7.24
N GLU A 70 14.00 -7.82 -6.19
CA GLU A 70 13.35 -9.12 -6.15
C GLU A 70 11.83 -8.96 -6.07
N MET A 71 11.34 -8.14 -5.14
CA MET A 71 9.91 -7.85 -5.01
C MET A 71 9.34 -7.26 -6.30
N GLN A 72 10.04 -6.29 -6.88
CA GLN A 72 9.64 -5.67 -8.16
C GLN A 72 9.48 -6.73 -9.26
N ARG A 73 10.51 -7.56 -9.47
CA ARG A 73 10.49 -8.61 -10.50
C ARG A 73 9.33 -9.60 -10.30
N ARG A 74 9.07 -10.02 -9.05
CA ARG A 74 7.97 -10.97 -8.76
C ARG A 74 6.60 -10.37 -9.06
N LEU A 75 6.40 -9.09 -8.75
CA LEU A 75 5.15 -8.38 -9.04
C LEU A 75 4.94 -8.18 -10.55
N GLU A 76 5.99 -7.77 -11.27
CA GLU A 76 5.94 -7.59 -12.72
C GLU A 76 5.68 -8.92 -13.45
N GLN A 77 6.28 -10.03 -12.99
CA GLN A 77 5.99 -11.37 -13.49
C GLN A 77 4.53 -11.80 -13.27
N ALA A 78 3.86 -11.26 -12.24
CA ALA A 78 2.44 -11.45 -11.98
C ALA A 78 1.56 -10.46 -12.75
N ALA A 79 2.11 -9.75 -13.75
CA ALA A 79 1.45 -8.71 -14.53
C ALA A 79 0.95 -7.51 -13.71
N ILE A 80 1.50 -7.30 -12.50
CA ILE A 80 1.21 -6.13 -11.68
C ILE A 80 2.22 -5.03 -12.02
N ARG A 81 1.72 -3.85 -12.40
CA ARG A 81 2.59 -2.71 -12.71
C ARG A 81 3.30 -2.25 -11.45
N VAL A 82 4.62 -2.06 -11.50
CA VAL A 82 5.40 -1.50 -10.40
C VAL A 82 5.89 -0.11 -10.78
N ARG A 83 5.65 0.87 -9.90
CA ARG A 83 6.18 2.22 -9.99
C ARG A 83 7.17 2.44 -8.83
N PRO A 84 8.48 2.55 -9.10
CA PRO A 84 9.45 2.85 -8.05
C PRO A 84 9.21 4.27 -7.50
N MET A 85 9.47 4.44 -6.21
CA MET A 85 9.37 5.71 -5.50
C MET A 85 10.51 5.81 -4.50
N THR A 86 11.14 6.98 -4.42
CA THR A 86 12.17 7.20 -3.40
C THR A 86 11.54 7.37 -2.02
N ILE A 87 12.31 7.08 -0.96
CA ILE A 87 11.85 7.34 0.42
C ILE A 87 11.55 8.83 0.62
N ASP A 88 12.37 9.70 0.03
CA ASP A 88 12.23 11.15 0.18
C ASP A 88 10.95 11.66 -0.50
N ASP A 89 10.60 11.17 -1.69
CA ASP A 89 9.33 11.49 -2.33
C ASP A 89 8.15 10.97 -1.51
N ALA A 90 8.22 9.72 -1.03
CA ALA A 90 7.17 9.14 -0.22
C ALA A 90 6.86 10.02 1.00
N VAL A 91 7.88 10.44 1.74
CA VAL A 91 7.72 11.24 2.97
C VAL A 91 7.38 12.70 2.67
N ASN A 92 8.14 13.36 1.81
CA ASN A 92 8.05 14.83 1.66
C ASN A 92 6.97 15.25 0.67
N ARG A 93 6.78 14.49 -0.42
CA ARG A 93 5.81 14.82 -1.46
C ARG A 93 4.45 14.20 -1.18
N TYR A 94 4.42 12.95 -0.75
CA TYR A 94 3.18 12.19 -0.57
C TYR A 94 2.78 11.98 0.89
N ARG A 95 3.57 12.48 1.85
CA ARG A 95 3.31 12.35 3.30
C ARG A 95 3.05 10.90 3.75
N LEU A 96 3.58 9.94 3.00
CA LEU A 96 3.51 8.52 3.27
C LEU A 96 4.52 8.19 4.35
N THR A 97 4.00 8.01 5.55
CA THR A 97 4.78 7.70 6.74
C THR A 97 4.80 6.21 7.04
N THR A 98 3.88 5.43 6.47
CA THR A 98 3.79 3.97 6.70
C THR A 98 3.46 3.19 5.46
N ALA A 99 3.80 1.90 5.48
CA ALA A 99 3.43 0.91 4.48
C ALA A 99 3.22 -0.46 5.15
N PRO A 100 2.27 -1.29 4.71
CA PRO A 100 1.57 -1.19 3.42
C PRO A 100 0.26 -0.38 3.45
N TRP A 101 -0.08 0.25 2.32
CA TRP A 101 -1.40 0.86 2.05
C TRP A 101 -2.09 0.23 0.84
N LEU A 102 -3.41 0.25 0.86
CA LEU A 102 -4.31 -0.04 -0.25
C LEU A 102 -5.19 1.18 -0.49
N VAL A 103 -5.26 1.63 -1.73
CA VAL A 103 -6.11 2.72 -2.18
C VAL A 103 -6.89 2.26 -3.40
N PHE A 104 -8.22 2.44 -3.37
CA PHE A 104 -9.05 2.30 -4.57
C PHE A 104 -9.48 3.68 -5.05
N VAL A 105 -9.29 3.93 -6.34
CA VAL A 105 -9.69 5.16 -7.02
C VAL A 105 -10.77 4.83 -8.04
N GLY A 106 -11.89 5.55 -7.95
CA GLY A 106 -13.02 5.43 -8.84
C GLY A 106 -12.71 5.90 -10.26
N THR A 107 -13.62 5.61 -11.19
CA THR A 107 -13.53 6.07 -12.59
C THR A 107 -13.63 7.59 -12.73
N ASP A 108 -14.16 8.27 -11.72
CA ASP A 108 -14.22 9.73 -11.59
C ASP A 108 -12.95 10.35 -10.97
N GLY A 109 -11.94 9.52 -10.65
CA GLY A 109 -10.70 9.95 -10.01
C GLY A 109 -10.79 10.16 -8.50
N SER A 110 -11.96 9.96 -7.89
CA SER A 110 -12.13 10.09 -6.44
C SER A 110 -11.59 8.86 -5.69
N VAL A 111 -11.01 9.08 -4.50
CA VAL A 111 -10.64 7.97 -3.61
C VAL A 111 -11.91 7.35 -3.04
N ARG A 112 -12.11 6.06 -3.28
CA ARG A 112 -13.26 5.28 -2.80
C ARG A 112 -12.92 4.42 -1.60
N TYR A 113 -11.64 4.21 -1.36
CA TYR A 113 -11.12 3.52 -0.17
C TYR A 113 -9.65 3.88 0.01
N ALA A 114 -9.24 4.10 1.27
CA ALA A 114 -7.84 4.20 1.66
C ALA A 114 -7.67 3.51 3.03
N GLY A 115 -6.82 2.49 3.10
CA GLY A 115 -6.63 1.73 4.33
C GLY A 115 -5.62 0.60 4.20
N GLY A 116 -5.65 -0.31 5.18
CA GLY A 116 -4.92 -1.57 5.14
C GLY A 116 -5.65 -2.67 4.37
N TYR A 117 -5.18 -3.91 4.56
CA TYR A 117 -5.70 -5.10 3.88
C TYR A 117 -6.49 -6.02 4.80
N SER A 118 -6.45 -5.82 6.12
CA SER A 118 -7.09 -6.71 7.09
C SER A 118 -7.54 -5.94 8.32
N ALA A 119 -8.55 -6.45 9.03
CA ALA A 119 -8.98 -5.88 10.30
C ALA A 119 -7.96 -6.15 11.43
N GLU A 120 -7.24 -7.26 11.34
CA GLU A 120 -6.25 -7.69 12.34
C GLU A 120 -4.84 -7.78 11.76
N ARG A 121 -3.81 -7.51 12.58
CA ARG A 121 -2.38 -7.55 12.19
C ARG A 121 -1.89 -8.95 11.81
N ASN A 122 -2.43 -9.98 12.45
CA ASN A 122 -2.07 -11.38 12.19
C ASN A 122 -2.70 -11.93 10.90
N VAL A 123 -3.59 -11.15 10.25
CA VAL A 123 -4.28 -11.53 9.02
C VAL A 123 -5.06 -12.86 9.18
N ARG A 124 -5.62 -13.11 10.38
CA ARG A 124 -6.33 -14.37 10.67
C ARG A 124 -7.48 -14.65 9.70
N ASP A 125 -8.21 -13.60 9.33
CA ASP A 125 -9.34 -13.68 8.40
C ASP A 125 -8.93 -13.41 6.94
N GLY A 126 -7.63 -13.49 6.63
CA GLY A 126 -7.10 -13.23 5.30
C GLY A 126 -7.03 -11.73 4.94
N TYR A 127 -6.50 -11.48 3.74
CA TYR A 127 -6.51 -10.16 3.13
C TYR A 127 -7.86 -9.91 2.44
N GLN A 128 -8.42 -8.73 2.66
CA GLN A 128 -9.78 -8.36 2.28
C GLN A 128 -9.84 -7.57 0.98
N ASP A 129 -8.72 -7.33 0.30
CA ASP A 129 -8.62 -6.48 -0.91
C ASP A 129 -9.57 -6.93 -2.03
N ALA A 130 -9.67 -8.23 -2.32
CA ALA A 130 -10.60 -8.74 -3.32
C ALA A 130 -12.08 -8.56 -2.90
N ARG A 131 -12.38 -8.70 -1.60
CA ARG A 131 -13.73 -8.48 -1.06
C ARG A 131 -14.09 -7.00 -1.11
N LEU A 132 -13.16 -6.13 -0.73
CA LEU A 132 -13.30 -4.67 -0.80
C LEU A 132 -13.55 -4.25 -2.26
N TRP A 133 -12.76 -4.78 -3.21
CA TRP A 133 -12.96 -4.52 -4.63
C TRP A 133 -14.36 -4.93 -5.09
N ASN A 134 -14.80 -6.15 -4.75
CA ASN A 134 -16.13 -6.62 -5.10
C ASN A 134 -17.24 -5.71 -4.55
N THR A 135 -17.12 -5.25 -3.29
CA THR A 135 -18.08 -4.31 -2.72
C THR A 135 -18.10 -2.98 -3.48
N LEU A 136 -16.93 -2.39 -3.76
CA LEU A 136 -16.83 -1.09 -4.42
C LEU A 136 -17.31 -1.14 -5.87
N ARG A 137 -16.95 -2.17 -6.64
CA ARG A 137 -17.38 -2.31 -8.04
C ARG A 137 -18.89 -2.52 -8.20
N MET A 138 -19.56 -3.03 -7.16
CA MET A 138 -21.02 -3.16 -7.10
C MET A 138 -21.73 -1.88 -6.62
N GLY A 139 -20.99 -0.78 -6.44
CA GLY A 139 -21.54 0.51 -5.99
C GLY A 139 -21.69 0.62 -4.47
N GLY A 140 -21.17 -0.34 -3.70
CA GLY A 140 -21.13 -0.27 -2.25
C GLY A 140 -20.04 0.68 -1.73
N SER A 141 -20.01 0.85 -0.41
CA SER A 141 -18.93 1.53 0.30
C SER A 141 -18.23 0.56 1.26
N ALA A 142 -16.98 0.87 1.61
CA ALA A 142 -16.20 0.07 2.52
C ALA A 142 -15.58 0.94 3.61
N GLN A 143 -15.63 0.46 4.85
CA GLN A 143 -14.94 1.12 5.96
C GLN A 143 -13.44 0.91 5.85
N ALA A 144 -12.67 1.99 6.03
CA ALA A 144 -11.21 1.94 6.03
C ALA A 144 -10.68 0.94 7.08
N LEU A 145 -9.89 -0.03 6.63
CA LEU A 145 -9.20 -0.95 7.53
C LEU A 145 -7.90 -0.32 8.05
N PRO A 146 -7.45 -0.69 9.26
CA PRO A 146 -6.16 -0.22 9.78
C PRO A 146 -4.98 -0.67 8.90
N ALA A 147 -4.07 0.26 8.59
CA ALA A 147 -2.80 -0.03 7.93
C ALA A 147 -1.77 -0.53 8.96
N PHE A 148 -1.49 -1.85 8.95
CA PHE A 148 -0.51 -2.46 9.85
C PHE A 148 0.88 -2.50 9.21
N GLY A 149 1.66 -1.45 9.47
CA GLY A 149 2.89 -1.21 8.73
C GLY A 149 4.13 -0.84 9.54
N CYS A 150 5.26 -0.89 8.85
CA CYS A 150 6.52 -0.28 9.30
C CYS A 150 6.57 1.18 8.83
N ALA A 151 7.42 1.97 9.50
CA ALA A 151 7.71 3.35 9.10
C ALA A 151 8.52 3.37 7.80
N THR A 152 8.10 4.17 6.83
CA THR A 152 8.75 4.30 5.50
C THR A 152 9.91 5.29 5.48
N GLY A 153 10.01 6.21 6.45
CA GLY A 153 11.07 7.22 6.53
C GLY A 153 12.04 7.00 7.70
N ARG A 154 13.33 7.32 7.51
CA ARG A 154 14.40 7.15 8.52
C ARG A 154 14.15 7.93 9.82
N GLU A 155 13.64 9.15 9.73
CA GLU A 155 13.31 9.95 10.91
C GLU A 155 12.16 9.32 11.71
N LEU A 156 11.13 8.82 11.00
CA LEU A 156 10.04 8.11 11.63
C LEU A 156 10.52 6.78 12.20
N GLN A 157 11.38 6.04 11.49
CA GLN A 157 12.02 4.81 12.00
C GLN A 157 12.78 5.09 13.30
N LYS A 158 13.56 6.18 13.38
CA LYS A 158 14.22 6.61 14.63
C LYS A 158 13.21 6.99 15.73
N LYS A 159 12.06 7.58 15.38
CA LYS A 159 10.99 7.90 16.34
C LYS A 159 10.25 6.66 16.84
N VAL A 160 9.97 5.69 15.96
CA VAL A 160 9.19 4.48 16.29
C VAL A 160 10.04 3.28 16.75
N ASP A 161 11.34 3.33 16.49
CA ASP A 161 12.36 2.35 16.88
C ASP A 161 13.68 3.08 17.21
N PRO A 162 13.70 3.90 18.28
CA PRO A 162 14.89 4.69 18.65
C PRO A 162 16.09 3.83 19.03
N LEU A 163 15.85 2.58 19.41
CA LEU A 163 16.88 1.62 19.81
C LEU A 163 17.36 0.73 18.65
N GLY A 164 16.77 0.88 17.46
CA GLY A 164 17.20 0.17 16.24
C GLY A 164 16.96 -1.33 16.25
N PHE A 165 16.06 -1.86 17.08
CA PHE A 165 15.84 -3.31 17.17
C PHE A 165 15.05 -3.85 15.97
N LYS A 166 14.29 -3.02 15.26
CA LYS A 166 13.45 -3.40 14.12
C LYS A 166 14.08 -3.07 12.76
N TYR A 167 14.83 -1.98 12.66
CA TYR A 167 15.38 -1.49 11.38
C TYR A 167 16.92 -1.52 11.31
N ARG A 168 17.58 -2.34 12.12
CA ARG A 168 19.05 -2.51 12.06
C ARG A 168 19.46 -2.91 10.64
N THR A 169 20.24 -2.06 9.97
CA THR A 169 21.05 -2.44 8.81
C THR A 169 21.97 -3.56 9.26
N GLY A 170 21.71 -4.76 8.76
CA GLY A 170 22.64 -5.88 8.91
C GLY A 170 23.95 -5.53 8.20
N VAL A 171 25.04 -5.67 8.95
CA VAL A 171 26.33 -6.10 8.40
C VAL A 171 26.26 -7.61 8.26
#